data_AF-A0A640SKE8-F1
#
_entry.id   AF-A0A640SKE8-F1
#
_cell.length_a   1.000
_cell.length_b   1.000
_cell.length_c   1.000
_cell.angle_alpha   90.00
_cell.angle_beta   90.00
_cell.angle_gamma   90.00
#
_symmetry.space_group_name_H-M   'P 1'
#
loop_
_entity.id
_entity.type
_entity.pdbx_description
1 polymer ?
#
loop_
_entity_poly.entity_id
_entity_poly.type
_entity_poly.pdbx_seq_one_letter_code
_entity_poly.pdbx_strand_id
1 'polypeptide(L)'
;MPTTYGAKRFRNAVAHCDAPPVSRLRAAGGIPIGHSNIPTLILAGIHTRSELFGDTVNPWSRAVTPGGSSGGDAAAVASGMAPLGLGNDSGGSVRLPASFCGVAGLKPTYGRFAADHRLGPDDPSLAAQVLVVDGPLARTVDDLRLAYEVLAGADPRDPRAVPVPPYGEPLGRPLKVAMVTDPGGHGVHPVVRRAVQSAAEALRDAGYECARWRTYRGWRTPSTPTAG
;
A
#
# COMPACT_ATOMS: atom_id res chain seq x y z
N MET A 1 -9.44 -16.59 -13.05
CA MET A 1 -9.86 -16.96 -11.67
C MET A 1 -11.12 -16.16 -11.31
N PRO A 2 -11.99 -16.62 -10.39
CA PRO A 2 -13.13 -15.81 -9.93
C PRO A 2 -12.69 -14.54 -9.20
N THR A 3 -13.07 -13.36 -9.71
CA THR A 3 -12.81 -12.04 -9.13
C THR A 3 -14.12 -11.52 -8.54
N THR A 4 -14.38 -11.88 -7.28
CA THR A 4 -15.74 -11.78 -6.68
C THR A 4 -15.96 -10.52 -5.85
N TYR A 5 -14.92 -9.73 -5.58
CA TYR A 5 -14.98 -8.57 -4.69
C TYR A 5 -15.60 -8.87 -3.31
N GLY A 6 -15.55 -10.14 -2.86
CA GLY A 6 -16.18 -10.59 -1.63
C GLY A 6 -17.72 -10.53 -1.61
N ALA A 7 -18.39 -10.24 -2.74
CA ALA A 7 -19.84 -10.02 -2.81
C ALA A 7 -20.56 -11.18 -3.51
N LYS A 8 -21.72 -11.62 -2.99
CA LYS A 8 -22.46 -12.75 -3.58
C LYS A 8 -22.84 -12.51 -5.04
N ARG A 9 -23.13 -11.25 -5.40
CA ARG A 9 -23.46 -10.83 -6.77
C ARG A 9 -22.38 -11.22 -7.79
N PHE A 10 -21.12 -11.23 -7.38
CA PHE A 10 -19.98 -11.50 -8.26
C PHE A 10 -19.36 -12.88 -8.03
N ARG A 11 -20.05 -13.81 -7.34
CA ARG A 11 -19.50 -15.14 -7.02
C ARG A 11 -19.00 -15.93 -8.23
N ASN A 12 -19.60 -15.70 -9.40
CA ASN A 12 -19.27 -16.36 -10.67
C ASN A 12 -18.58 -15.41 -11.66
N ALA A 13 -18.15 -14.21 -11.24
CA ALA A 13 -17.47 -13.27 -12.12
C ALA A 13 -16.04 -13.75 -12.34
N VAL A 14 -15.73 -14.23 -13.55
CA VAL A 14 -14.41 -14.73 -13.92
C VAL A 14 -13.73 -13.71 -14.81
N ALA A 15 -12.54 -13.27 -14.41
CA ALA A 15 -11.71 -12.40 -15.26
C ALA A 15 -11.22 -13.17 -16.50
N HIS A 16 -11.36 -12.55 -17.67
CA HIS A 16 -10.96 -13.14 -18.96
C HIS A 16 -9.48 -12.94 -19.30
N CYS A 17 -8.81 -12.01 -18.61
CA CYS A 17 -7.39 -11.74 -18.78
C CYS A 17 -6.77 -11.34 -17.44
N ASP A 18 -5.44 -11.45 -17.38
CA ASP A 18 -4.68 -11.00 -16.21
C ASP A 18 -4.62 -9.47 -16.19
N ALA A 19 -4.86 -8.89 -15.01
CA ALA A 19 -4.58 -7.49 -14.75
C ALA A 19 -3.07 -7.21 -14.96
N PRO A 20 -2.67 -5.99 -15.35
CA PRO A 20 -1.27 -5.64 -15.57
C PRO A 20 -0.29 -6.09 -14.48
N PRO A 21 -0.54 -5.88 -13.16
CA PRO A 21 0.41 -6.31 -12.13
C PRO A 21 0.54 -7.83 -12.05
N VAL A 22 -0.55 -8.59 -12.25
CA VAL A 22 -0.54 -10.06 -12.27
C VAL A 22 0.27 -10.56 -13.47
N SER A 23 0.03 -9.99 -14.65
CA SER A 23 0.75 -10.34 -15.88
C SER A 23 2.26 -10.11 -15.74
N ARG A 24 2.68 -9.01 -15.09
CA ARG A 24 4.11 -8.70 -14.85
C ARG A 24 4.75 -9.67 -13.89
N LEU A 25 4.10 -9.95 -12.75
CA LEU A 25 4.62 -10.90 -11.77
C LEU A 25 4.76 -12.30 -12.38
N ARG A 26 3.79 -12.75 -13.19
CA ARG A 26 3.88 -14.02 -13.91
C ARG A 26 5.01 -14.05 -14.92
N ALA A 27 5.18 -12.98 -15.69
CA ALA A 27 6.28 -12.87 -16.67
C ALA A 27 7.66 -12.91 -15.98
N ALA A 28 7.77 -12.41 -14.75
CA ALA A 28 8.96 -12.50 -13.91
C ALA A 28 9.13 -13.86 -13.20
N GLY A 29 8.28 -14.86 -13.49
CA GLY A 29 8.34 -16.20 -12.91
C GLY A 29 7.52 -16.39 -11.62
N GLY A 30 6.75 -15.38 -11.21
CA GLY A 30 5.83 -15.47 -10.07
C GLY A 30 4.68 -16.44 -10.33
N ILE A 31 4.28 -17.18 -9.30
CA ILE A 31 3.18 -18.16 -9.36
C ILE A 31 2.00 -17.63 -8.53
N PRO A 32 0.89 -17.20 -9.15
CA PRO A 32 -0.31 -16.82 -8.41
C PRO A 32 -0.93 -18.05 -7.73
N ILE A 33 -1.00 -18.02 -6.40
CA ILE A 33 -1.51 -19.16 -5.60
C ILE A 33 -2.98 -19.02 -5.20
N GLY A 34 -3.59 -17.84 -5.34
CA GLY A 34 -5.00 -17.63 -5.03
C GLY A 34 -5.41 -16.17 -4.93
N HIS A 35 -6.69 -15.93 -4.60
CA HIS A 35 -7.20 -14.63 -4.18
C HIS A 35 -7.37 -14.62 -2.67
N SER A 36 -6.89 -13.55 -2.05
CA SER A 36 -7.12 -13.27 -0.64
C SER A 36 -8.54 -12.70 -0.43
N ASN A 37 -8.99 -12.67 0.83
CA ASN A 37 -10.26 -12.06 1.19
C ASN A 37 -10.14 -10.53 1.32
N ILE A 38 -11.23 -9.82 0.99
CA ILE A 38 -11.35 -8.36 1.06
C ILE A 38 -12.70 -7.99 1.71
N PRO A 39 -12.89 -6.80 2.32
CA PRO A 39 -14.23 -6.33 2.69
C PRO A 39 -15.14 -6.31 1.45
N THR A 40 -16.42 -6.62 1.60
CA THR A 40 -17.39 -6.63 0.49
C THR A 40 -17.31 -5.35 -0.34
N LEU A 41 -17.04 -5.50 -1.64
CA LEU A 41 -16.85 -4.42 -2.62
C LEU A 41 -15.74 -3.42 -2.28
N ILE A 42 -14.84 -3.74 -1.34
CA ILE A 42 -13.82 -2.82 -0.80
C ILE A 42 -14.46 -1.68 0.05
N LEU A 43 -15.77 -1.74 0.29
CA LEU A 43 -16.54 -0.65 0.91
C LEU A 43 -17.10 -0.99 2.30
N ALA A 44 -17.03 -2.25 2.74
CA ALA A 44 -17.56 -2.68 4.04
C ALA A 44 -16.69 -2.29 5.25
N GLY A 45 -15.81 -1.28 5.11
CA GLY A 45 -14.98 -0.73 6.18
C GLY A 45 -13.55 -1.32 6.24
N ILE A 46 -12.84 -0.98 7.32
CA ILE A 46 -11.44 -1.38 7.54
C ILE A 46 -11.30 -2.81 8.06
N HIS A 47 -12.35 -3.41 8.62
CA HIS A 47 -12.30 -4.84 8.94
C HIS A 47 -12.56 -5.68 7.69
N THR A 48 -11.69 -6.64 7.40
CA THR A 48 -11.80 -7.48 6.22
C THR A 48 -12.88 -8.55 6.41
N ARG A 49 -14.13 -8.14 6.13
CA ARG A 49 -15.33 -8.97 6.16
C ARG A 49 -16.02 -8.99 4.81
N SER A 50 -16.08 -10.16 4.18
CA SER A 50 -16.83 -10.35 2.94
C SER A 50 -18.17 -11.03 3.17
N GLU A 51 -19.12 -10.77 2.27
CA GLU A 51 -20.40 -11.43 2.22
C GLU A 51 -20.27 -12.91 1.82
N LEU A 52 -19.27 -13.23 1.00
CA LEU A 52 -19.01 -14.58 0.48
C LEU A 52 -18.14 -15.44 1.39
N PHE A 53 -17.12 -14.88 2.03
CA PHE A 53 -16.08 -15.63 2.73
C PHE A 53 -15.98 -15.29 4.22
N GLY A 54 -16.81 -14.35 4.71
CA GLY A 54 -16.83 -13.95 6.11
C GLY A 54 -15.60 -13.15 6.52
N ASP A 55 -15.26 -13.25 7.80
CA ASP A 55 -14.20 -12.46 8.44
C ASP A 55 -12.81 -13.04 8.20
N THR A 56 -11.86 -12.16 7.90
CA THR A 56 -10.43 -12.46 7.99
C THR A 56 -9.95 -12.18 9.41
N VAL A 57 -9.23 -13.14 9.96
CA VAL A 57 -8.70 -13.06 11.32
C VAL A 57 -7.28 -12.48 11.29
N ASN A 58 -6.97 -11.57 12.22
CA ASN A 58 -5.61 -11.09 12.40
C ASN A 58 -4.72 -12.22 12.96
N PRO A 59 -3.55 -12.51 12.34
CA PRO A 59 -2.68 -13.61 12.74
C PRO A 59 -2.11 -13.46 14.16
N TRP A 60 -2.10 -12.24 14.73
CA TRP A 60 -1.60 -11.97 16.07
C TRP A 60 -2.66 -12.13 17.16
N SER A 61 -3.94 -11.89 16.84
CA SER A 61 -5.04 -12.06 17.79
C SER A 61 -6.41 -12.02 17.10
N ARG A 62 -7.29 -12.94 17.46
CA ARG A 62 -8.69 -12.96 16.97
C ARG A 62 -9.53 -11.78 17.44
N ALA A 63 -9.09 -11.08 18.49
CA ALA A 63 -9.83 -9.96 19.08
C ALA A 63 -9.59 -8.63 18.35
N VAL A 64 -8.70 -8.59 17.36
CA VAL A 64 -8.36 -7.37 16.62
C VAL A 64 -8.51 -7.56 15.12
N THR A 65 -8.71 -6.46 14.42
CA THR A 65 -8.85 -6.45 12.96
C THR A 65 -7.50 -6.71 12.27
N PRO A 66 -7.45 -7.46 11.14
CA PRO A 66 -6.25 -7.50 10.30
C PRO A 66 -6.04 -6.20 9.50
N GLY A 67 -6.99 -5.26 9.59
CA GLY A 67 -7.04 -4.09 8.71
C GLY A 67 -7.67 -4.45 7.37
N GLY A 68 -7.69 -3.48 6.46
CA GLY A 68 -8.38 -3.61 5.19
C GLY A 68 -8.21 -2.36 4.31
N SER A 69 -8.54 -2.45 3.02
CA SER A 69 -9.19 -3.60 2.38
C SER A 69 -8.30 -4.80 2.06
N SER A 70 -6.98 -4.65 2.01
CA SER A 70 -6.03 -5.75 1.69
C SER A 70 -5.68 -6.61 2.91
N GLY A 71 -6.65 -6.85 3.81
CA GLY A 71 -6.41 -7.57 5.06
C GLY A 71 -6.13 -9.06 4.87
N GLY A 72 -6.73 -9.68 3.84
CA GLY A 72 -6.42 -11.05 3.47
C GLY A 72 -4.97 -11.22 3.04
N ASP A 73 -4.44 -10.33 2.19
CA ASP A 73 -3.03 -10.33 1.78
C ASP A 73 -2.09 -10.14 2.98
N ALA A 74 -2.36 -9.15 3.82
CA ALA A 74 -1.51 -8.89 4.98
C ALA A 74 -1.50 -10.08 5.96
N ALA A 75 -2.66 -10.70 6.21
CA ALA A 75 -2.75 -11.90 7.03
C ALA A 75 -2.02 -13.09 6.41
N ALA A 76 -2.15 -13.32 5.10
CA ALA A 76 -1.46 -14.39 4.38
C ALA A 76 0.07 -14.21 4.42
N VAL A 77 0.56 -12.99 4.22
CA VAL A 77 2.00 -12.67 4.29
C VAL A 77 2.53 -12.83 5.70
N ALA A 78 1.83 -12.27 6.69
CA ALA A 78 2.23 -12.33 8.09
C ALA A 78 2.27 -13.76 8.64
N SER A 79 1.33 -14.61 8.24
CA SER A 79 1.28 -16.03 8.63
C SER A 79 2.14 -16.96 7.76
N GLY A 80 2.82 -16.43 6.74
CA GLY A 80 3.70 -17.20 5.86
C GLY A 80 3.00 -18.09 4.84
N MET A 81 1.70 -17.90 4.61
CA MET A 81 0.95 -18.58 3.54
C MET A 81 1.41 -18.13 2.14
N ALA A 82 1.84 -16.87 2.02
CA ALA A 82 2.37 -16.28 0.80
C ALA A 82 3.61 -15.43 1.13
N PRO A 83 4.64 -15.39 0.27
CA PRO A 83 5.79 -14.50 0.46
C PRO A 83 5.48 -13.04 0.07
N LEU A 84 4.52 -12.85 -0.84
CA LEU A 84 4.14 -11.56 -1.42
C LEU A 84 2.60 -11.51 -1.54
N GLY A 85 2.01 -10.40 -1.09
CA GLY A 85 0.62 -10.04 -1.33
C GLY A 85 0.51 -8.86 -2.29
N LEU A 86 -0.61 -8.74 -2.99
CA LEU A 86 -0.87 -7.66 -3.95
C LEU A 86 -2.22 -7.02 -3.64
N GLY A 87 -2.17 -5.86 -2.98
CA GLY A 87 -3.33 -5.08 -2.59
C GLY A 87 -3.51 -3.81 -3.43
N ASN A 88 -4.49 -3.01 -3.03
CA ASN A 88 -4.74 -1.67 -3.56
C ASN A 88 -5.04 -0.69 -2.42
N ASP A 89 -4.67 0.58 -2.61
CA ASP A 89 -4.70 1.62 -1.58
C ASP A 89 -5.23 2.92 -2.16
N SER A 90 -6.44 3.30 -1.73
CA SER A 90 -7.07 4.61 -2.01
C SER A 90 -7.04 5.55 -0.80
N GLY A 91 -7.01 4.99 0.41
CA GLY A 91 -7.06 5.75 1.67
C GLY A 91 -6.28 5.10 2.82
N GLY A 92 -5.48 4.07 2.54
CA GLY A 92 -4.74 3.31 3.54
C GLY A 92 -4.80 1.79 3.35
N SER A 93 -5.52 1.30 2.34
CA SER A 93 -5.87 -0.11 2.22
C SER A 93 -4.72 -1.10 1.99
N VAL A 94 -3.49 -0.64 1.76
CA VAL A 94 -2.26 -1.45 1.84
C VAL A 94 -1.53 -1.18 3.16
N ARG A 95 -1.39 0.10 3.52
CA ARG A 95 -0.59 0.53 4.68
C ARG A 95 -1.21 0.18 6.04
N LEU A 96 -2.54 0.28 6.17
CA LEU A 96 -3.29 -0.08 7.37
C LEU A 96 -3.17 -1.58 7.68
N PRO A 97 -3.52 -2.50 6.75
CA PRO A 97 -3.38 -3.92 7.05
C PRO A 97 -1.92 -4.35 7.21
N ALA A 98 -0.97 -3.73 6.49
CA ALA A 98 0.45 -3.96 6.73
C ALA A 98 0.86 -3.63 8.18
N SER A 99 0.45 -2.45 8.67
CA SER A 99 0.67 -2.03 10.05
C SER A 99 0.02 -2.97 11.07
N PHE A 100 -1.24 -3.36 10.84
CA PHE A 100 -2.00 -4.17 11.80
C PHE A 100 -1.58 -5.64 11.83
N CYS A 101 -1.08 -6.17 10.72
CA CYS A 101 -0.56 -7.53 10.63
C CYS A 101 0.97 -7.60 10.78
N GLY A 102 1.65 -6.48 11.04
CA GLY A 102 3.10 -6.49 11.31
C GLY A 102 3.95 -6.89 10.10
N VAL A 103 3.58 -6.44 8.91
CA VAL A 103 4.32 -6.65 7.65
C VAL A 103 4.64 -5.32 6.98
N ALA A 104 5.52 -5.34 5.98
CA ALA A 104 5.82 -4.18 5.17
C ALA A 104 4.79 -4.03 4.04
N GLY A 105 4.43 -2.79 3.72
CA GLY A 105 3.54 -2.48 2.59
C GLY A 105 3.94 -1.19 1.90
N LEU A 106 3.86 -1.17 0.56
CA LEU A 106 4.22 -0.02 -0.26
C LEU A 106 3.02 0.46 -1.07
N LYS A 107 2.61 1.71 -0.87
CA LYS A 107 1.75 2.43 -1.81
C LYS A 107 2.64 3.36 -2.64
N PRO A 108 2.92 3.05 -3.92
CA PRO A 108 3.76 3.90 -4.74
C PRO A 108 3.06 5.22 -5.09
N THR A 109 3.77 6.05 -5.84
CA THR A 109 3.17 7.21 -6.50
C THR A 109 2.10 6.75 -7.49
N TYR A 110 1.01 7.52 -7.59
CA TYR A 110 -0.01 7.30 -8.61
C TYR A 110 0.62 7.25 -10.01
N GLY A 111 0.16 6.32 -10.86
CA GLY A 111 0.72 6.10 -12.20
C GLY A 111 2.07 5.37 -12.23
N ARG A 112 2.60 4.91 -11.07
CA ARG A 112 3.85 4.13 -11.06
C ARG A 112 3.66 2.70 -11.55
N PHE A 113 2.54 2.09 -11.18
CA PHE A 113 2.11 0.77 -11.63
C PHE A 113 0.90 0.95 -12.55
N ALA A 114 0.88 0.20 -13.64
CA ALA A 114 -0.33 0.03 -14.43
C ALA A 114 -1.31 -0.85 -13.66
N ALA A 115 -2.61 -0.54 -13.76
CA ALA A 115 -3.65 -1.31 -13.12
C ALA A 115 -4.92 -1.37 -13.99
N ASP A 116 -5.70 -2.43 -13.81
CA ASP A 116 -7.05 -2.54 -14.36
C ASP A 116 -8.02 -2.76 -13.21
N HIS A 117 -8.83 -1.75 -12.93
CA HIS A 117 -9.80 -1.75 -11.83
C HIS A 117 -11.25 -1.83 -12.33
N ARG A 118 -11.47 -2.21 -13.59
CA ARG A 118 -12.81 -2.28 -14.16
C ARG A 118 -13.66 -3.37 -13.52
N LEU A 119 -14.95 -3.08 -13.42
CA LEU A 119 -15.99 -4.02 -13.03
C LEU A 119 -16.85 -4.31 -14.25
N GLY A 120 -16.44 -5.29 -15.06
CA GLY A 120 -17.12 -5.59 -16.33
C GLY A 120 -16.56 -4.77 -17.49
N PRO A 121 -17.38 -4.45 -18.51
CA PRO A 121 -16.91 -3.79 -19.73
C PRO A 121 -16.69 -2.28 -19.58
N ASP A 122 -17.35 -1.66 -18.60
CA ASP A 122 -17.34 -0.21 -18.42
C ASP A 122 -16.06 0.28 -17.75
N ASP A 123 -15.70 1.53 -18.05
CA ASP A 123 -14.59 2.19 -17.38
C ASP A 123 -14.86 2.34 -15.88
N PRO A 124 -13.81 2.32 -15.03
CA PRO A 124 -13.99 2.54 -13.60
C PRO A 124 -14.54 3.93 -13.34
N SER A 125 -15.20 4.13 -12.20
CA SER A 125 -15.61 5.48 -11.79
C SER A 125 -14.41 6.43 -11.71
N LEU A 126 -14.64 7.73 -11.89
CA LEU A 126 -13.57 8.73 -11.79
C LEU A 126 -12.77 8.60 -10.47
N ALA A 127 -13.46 8.34 -9.36
CA ALA A 127 -12.83 8.10 -8.07
C ALA A 127 -11.87 6.89 -8.09
N ALA A 128 -12.30 5.77 -8.68
CA ALA A 128 -11.44 4.59 -8.83
C ALA A 128 -10.24 4.88 -9.74
N GLN A 129 -10.45 5.67 -10.80
CA GLN A 129 -9.37 6.05 -11.71
C GLN A 129 -8.33 6.96 -11.07
N VAL A 130 -8.68 7.86 -10.13
CA VAL A 130 -7.73 8.87 -9.62
C VAL A 130 -7.17 8.57 -8.22
N LEU A 131 -7.89 7.79 -7.41
CA LEU A 131 -7.51 7.55 -6.00
C LEU A 131 -6.78 6.23 -5.79
N VAL A 132 -7.07 5.20 -6.59
CA VAL A 132 -6.64 3.84 -6.31
C VAL A 132 -5.26 3.58 -6.90
N VAL A 133 -4.36 3.04 -6.07
CA VAL A 133 -3.03 2.63 -6.48
C VAL A 133 -2.77 1.20 -5.99
N ASP A 134 -2.32 0.32 -6.87
CA ASP A 134 -1.89 -1.03 -6.50
C ASP A 134 -0.59 -1.00 -5.70
N GLY A 135 -0.42 -1.91 -4.75
CA GLY A 135 0.71 -1.91 -3.85
C GLY A 135 1.05 -3.29 -3.28
N PRO A 136 2.34 -3.68 -3.25
CA PRO A 136 2.76 -4.95 -2.68
C PRO A 136 2.76 -4.92 -1.14
N LEU A 137 2.55 -6.10 -0.55
CA LEU A 137 2.79 -6.40 0.85
C LEU A 137 3.79 -7.55 0.95
N ALA A 138 4.78 -7.44 1.85
CA ALA A 138 5.80 -8.47 2.05
C ALA A 138 6.35 -8.42 3.48
N ARG A 139 7.11 -9.44 3.90
CA ARG A 139 7.71 -9.47 5.25
C ARG A 139 8.92 -8.54 5.39
N THR A 140 9.60 -8.23 4.29
CA THR A 140 10.80 -7.39 4.29
C THR A 140 10.70 -6.27 3.27
N VAL A 141 11.48 -5.20 3.47
CA VAL A 141 11.59 -4.10 2.50
C VAL A 141 12.30 -4.55 1.22
N ASP A 142 13.22 -5.51 1.30
CA ASP A 142 13.90 -6.06 0.12
C ASP A 142 12.93 -6.81 -0.80
N ASP A 143 12.00 -7.57 -0.23
CA ASP A 143 10.94 -8.24 -1.00
C ASP A 143 10.01 -7.20 -1.66
N LEU A 144 9.70 -6.10 -0.96
CA LEU A 144 8.93 -5.00 -1.55
C LEU A 144 9.69 -4.34 -2.71
N ARG A 145 11.02 -4.17 -2.58
CA ARG A 145 11.86 -3.61 -3.64
C ARG A 145 11.86 -4.51 -4.88
N LEU A 146 11.99 -5.82 -4.70
CA LEU A 146 11.91 -6.79 -5.80
C LEU A 146 10.56 -6.71 -6.51
N ALA A 147 9.46 -6.70 -5.75
CA ALA A 147 8.12 -6.55 -6.32
C ALA A 147 7.95 -5.20 -7.04
N TYR A 148 8.46 -4.11 -6.45
CA TYR A 148 8.41 -2.77 -7.06
C TYR A 148 9.11 -2.73 -8.42
N GLU A 149 10.30 -3.31 -8.55
CA GLU A 149 11.05 -3.34 -9.81
C GLU A 149 10.28 -4.07 -10.92
N VAL A 150 9.60 -5.17 -10.58
CA VAL A 150 8.79 -5.94 -11.52
C VAL A 150 7.49 -5.21 -11.90
N LEU A 151 6.87 -4.53 -10.93
CA LEU A 151 5.57 -3.87 -11.11
C LEU A 151 5.67 -2.49 -11.75
N ALA A 152 6.83 -1.81 -11.65
CA ALA A 152 7.03 -0.46 -12.16
C ALA A 152 6.99 -0.39 -13.69
N GLY A 153 6.37 0.67 -14.22
CA GLY A 153 6.44 1.02 -15.64
C GLY A 153 5.08 1.15 -16.32
N ALA A 154 5.10 1.72 -17.53
CA ALA A 154 3.92 1.94 -18.34
C ALA A 154 3.37 0.64 -18.96
N ASP A 155 2.06 0.59 -19.16
CA ASP A 155 1.36 -0.47 -19.89
C ASP A 155 0.32 0.19 -20.79
N PRO A 156 0.21 -0.17 -22.09
CA PRO A 156 -0.76 0.45 -22.99
C PRO A 156 -2.22 0.25 -22.55
N ARG A 157 -2.51 -0.73 -21.69
CA ARG A 157 -3.85 -0.96 -21.11
C ARG A 157 -4.21 0.09 -20.05
N ASP A 158 -3.23 0.82 -19.53
CA ASP A 158 -3.44 1.86 -18.53
C ASP A 158 -2.67 3.14 -18.91
N PRO A 159 -3.31 4.11 -19.59
CA PRO A 159 -2.66 5.33 -20.04
C PRO A 159 -2.24 6.26 -18.88
N ARG A 160 -2.65 5.96 -17.64
CA ARG A 160 -2.26 6.71 -16.44
C ARG A 160 -0.88 6.28 -15.93
N ALA A 161 -0.40 5.11 -16.35
CA ALA A 161 0.91 4.59 -15.96
C ALA A 161 2.02 5.25 -16.78
N VAL A 162 2.97 5.89 -16.09
CA VAL A 162 4.02 6.68 -16.74
C VAL A 162 5.33 5.90 -16.85
N PRO A 163 6.09 6.03 -17.96
CA PRO A 163 7.34 5.30 -18.18
C PRO A 163 8.53 5.94 -17.44
N VAL A 164 8.38 6.18 -16.13
CA VAL A 164 9.44 6.74 -15.29
C VAL A 164 10.37 5.61 -14.85
N PRO A 165 11.71 5.75 -14.98
CA PRO A 165 12.66 4.77 -14.47
C PRO A 165 12.37 4.37 -13.01
N PRO A 166 12.57 3.09 -12.64
CA PRO A 166 12.35 2.62 -11.27
C PRO A 166 13.21 3.38 -10.25
N TYR A 167 14.43 3.76 -10.66
CA TYR A 167 15.40 4.50 -9.87
C TYR A 167 15.82 5.78 -10.58
N GLY A 168 15.92 6.86 -9.81
CA GLY A 168 16.53 8.11 -10.26
C GLY A 168 17.95 8.26 -9.72
N GLU A 169 18.50 9.47 -9.85
CA GLU A 169 19.80 9.81 -9.30
C GLU A 169 19.85 9.59 -7.78
N PRO A 170 20.97 9.09 -7.24
CA PRO A 170 21.17 8.97 -5.81
C PRO A 170 21.01 10.33 -5.11
N LEU A 171 20.32 10.32 -3.98
CA LEU A 171 20.16 11.53 -3.17
C LEU A 171 21.46 11.88 -2.42
N GLY A 172 21.78 13.18 -2.36
CA GLY A 172 22.91 13.69 -1.58
C GLY A 172 22.77 13.42 -0.08
N ARG A 173 23.91 13.21 0.59
CA ARG A 173 23.98 12.92 2.04
C ARG A 173 24.42 14.15 2.84
N PRO A 174 23.99 14.28 4.12
CA PRO A 174 23.05 13.40 4.82
C PRO A 174 21.59 13.59 4.35
N LEU A 175 20.79 12.53 4.45
CA LEU A 175 19.37 12.61 4.13
C LEU A 175 18.59 13.25 5.29
N LYS A 176 17.70 14.17 4.96
CA LYS A 176 16.83 14.86 5.93
C LYS A 176 15.51 14.13 6.10
N VAL A 177 15.15 13.84 7.33
CA VAL A 177 13.90 13.14 7.69
C VAL A 177 13.07 13.99 8.63
N ALA A 178 11.86 14.35 8.20
CA ALA A 178 10.90 15.02 9.05
C ALA A 178 10.10 14.00 9.87
N MET A 179 10.20 14.08 11.19
CA MET A 179 9.44 13.23 12.12
C MET A 179 8.17 13.93 12.57
N VAL A 180 7.01 13.36 12.21
CA VAL A 180 5.68 13.82 12.63
C VAL A 180 4.97 12.72 13.41
N THR A 181 4.76 12.93 14.71
CA THR A 181 4.13 11.92 15.58
C THR A 181 2.62 12.08 15.75
N ASP A 182 2.06 13.20 15.27
CA ASP A 182 0.63 13.51 15.37
C ASP A 182 0.21 14.38 14.17
N PRO A 183 0.07 13.77 12.98
CA PRO A 183 -0.18 14.52 11.75
C PRO A 183 -1.59 15.13 11.69
N GLY A 184 -2.56 14.58 12.43
CA GLY A 184 -3.93 15.10 12.49
C GLY A 184 -4.14 16.13 13.60
N GLY A 185 -3.28 16.17 14.62
CA GLY A 185 -3.47 17.02 15.80
C GLY A 185 -4.62 16.53 16.71
N HIS A 186 -5.09 15.30 16.52
CA HIS A 186 -6.18 14.69 17.28
C HIS A 186 -5.65 13.76 18.40
N GLY A 187 -4.34 13.73 18.61
CA GLY A 187 -3.70 12.79 19.52
C GLY A 187 -3.38 11.46 18.85
N VAL A 188 -2.37 10.79 19.39
CA VAL A 188 -1.88 9.48 18.94
C VAL A 188 -1.57 8.64 20.17
N HIS A 189 -1.94 7.36 20.14
CA HIS A 189 -1.71 6.43 21.23
C HIS A 189 -0.21 6.40 21.63
N PRO A 190 0.13 6.37 22.94
CA PRO A 190 1.52 6.48 23.39
C PRO A 190 2.46 5.42 22.80
N VAL A 191 1.98 4.19 22.59
CA VAL A 191 2.78 3.11 21.97
C VAL A 191 3.17 3.47 20.52
N VAL A 192 2.24 4.00 19.73
CA VAL A 192 2.51 4.40 18.34
C VAL A 192 3.45 5.59 18.30
N ARG A 193 3.25 6.57 19.20
CA ARG A 193 4.16 7.71 19.34
C ARG A 193 5.60 7.26 19.62
N ARG A 194 5.78 6.33 20.57
CA ARG A 194 7.10 5.77 20.91
C ARG A 194 7.71 5.02 19.72
N ALA A 195 6.93 4.20 19.02
CA ALA A 195 7.43 3.47 17.84
C ALA A 195 7.98 4.42 16.75
N VAL A 196 7.29 5.53 16.47
CA VAL A 196 7.77 6.55 15.52
C VAL A 196 9.04 7.25 16.03
N GLN A 197 9.14 7.52 17.33
CA GLN A 197 10.34 8.11 17.94
C GLN A 197 11.54 7.17 17.85
N SER A 198 11.36 5.88 18.19
CA SER A 198 12.40 4.85 18.07
C SER A 198 12.87 4.66 16.63
N ALA A 199 11.96 4.72 15.65
CA ALA A 199 12.34 4.69 14.24
C ALA A 199 13.20 5.90 13.84
N ALA A 200 12.90 7.10 14.35
CA ALA A 200 13.71 8.28 14.10
C ALA A 200 15.08 8.23 14.79
N GLU A 201 15.18 7.64 15.98
CA GLU A 201 16.46 7.38 16.66
C GLU A 201 17.33 6.42 15.85
N ALA A 202 16.77 5.29 15.40
CA ALA A 202 17.48 4.35 14.53
C ALA A 202 17.98 5.00 13.22
N LEU A 203 17.21 5.93 12.65
CA LEU A 203 17.65 6.69 11.48
C LEU A 203 18.79 7.68 11.80
N ARG A 204 18.76 8.35 12.96
CA ARG A 204 19.89 9.20 13.39
C ARG A 204 21.17 8.39 13.55
N ASP A 205 21.08 7.22 14.19
CA ASP A 205 22.21 6.31 14.38
C ASP A 205 22.78 5.82 13.05
N ALA A 206 21.92 5.68 12.03
CA ALA A 206 22.32 5.37 10.65
C ALA A 206 22.84 6.58 9.82
N GLY A 207 23.02 7.75 10.44
CA GLY A 207 23.60 8.95 9.80
C GLY A 207 22.59 9.86 9.08
N TYR A 208 21.29 9.76 9.37
CA TYR A 208 20.27 10.65 8.83
C TYR A 208 20.09 11.89 9.72
N GLU A 209 19.73 13.03 9.12
CA GLU A 209 19.37 14.25 9.85
C GLU A 209 17.87 14.23 10.16
N CYS A 210 17.50 13.86 11.39
CA CYS A 210 16.08 13.75 11.78
C CYS A 210 15.60 14.92 12.65
N ALA A 211 14.70 15.74 12.10
CA ALA A 211 14.08 16.87 12.79
C ALA A 211 12.61 16.61 13.12
N ARG A 212 12.16 17.02 14.31
CA ARG A 212 10.73 17.00 14.65
C ARG A 212 10.02 18.09 13.86
N TRP A 213 8.94 17.71 13.18
CA TRP A 213 8.14 18.63 12.39
C TRP A 213 6.72 18.73 12.96
N ARG A 214 6.16 19.95 12.98
CA ARG A 214 4.74 20.18 13.27
C ARG A 214 4.03 20.38 11.94
N THR A 215 2.81 19.88 11.84
CA THR A 215 2.00 19.79 10.62
C THR A 215 1.88 21.11 9.85
N TYR A 216 1.26 21.05 8.67
CA TYR A 216 1.19 22.07 7.59
C TYR A 216 1.07 23.57 8.00
N ARG A 217 0.64 23.93 9.21
CA ARG A 217 0.66 25.32 9.74
C ARG A 217 2.08 25.90 9.95
N GLY A 218 3.14 25.12 9.77
CA GLY A 218 4.54 25.53 10.01
C GLY A 218 5.33 26.01 8.78
N TRP A 219 4.76 26.04 7.57
CA TRP A 219 5.46 26.52 6.37
C TRP A 219 5.59 28.06 6.42
N ARG A 220 6.60 28.58 7.13
CA ARG A 220 7.16 29.89 6.80
C ARG A 220 8.22 29.64 5.73
N THR A 221 8.05 30.25 4.57
CA THR A 221 9.14 30.39 3.61
C THR A 221 10.38 30.91 4.35
N PRO A 222 11.59 30.40 4.05
CA PRO A 222 12.81 31.07 4.51
C PRO A 222 12.73 32.52 4.05
N SER A 223 12.69 33.47 4.98
CA SER A 223 12.90 34.86 4.64
C SER A 223 14.30 34.94 4.04
N THR A 224 14.37 35.20 2.74
CA THR A 224 15.59 35.69 2.10
C THR A 224 16.13 36.82 2.98
N PRO A 225 17.41 36.80 3.40
CA PRO A 225 18.01 37.97 4.01
C PRO A 225 17.89 39.10 3.01
N THR A 226 17.15 40.15 3.35
CA THR A 226 17.23 41.41 2.63
C THR A 226 18.64 41.93 2.82
N ALA A 227 19.42 41.91 1.75
CA ALA A 227 20.60 42.76 1.64
C ALA A 227 20.10 44.21 1.55
N GLY A 228 20.57 45.07 2.45
CA GLY A 228 20.21 46.49 2.54
C GLY A 228 20.22 46.98 3.96
#